data_AF-A0ABD6DFL9-F1
#
_entry.id   AF-A0ABD6DFL9-F1
#
_cell.length_a   1.000
_cell.length_b   1.000
_cell.length_c   1.000
_cell.angle_alpha   90.00
_cell.angle_beta   90.00
_cell.angle_gamma   90.00
#
_symmetry.space_group_name_H-M   'P 1'
#
loop_
_entity.id
_entity.type
_entity.pdbx_description
1 polymer ?
#
loop_
_entity_poly.entity_id
_entity_poly.type
_entity_poly.pdbx_seq_one_letter_code
_entity_poly.pdbx_strand_id
1 'polypeptide(L)'
;MSTVTDTGTIDSGLRGYLGFLRQSARKRLVLLWRYPVNTLSMLGTIFLVFLVLFFGGQALAPAAMEDTTGGLVVGYLLWSLAISAYSGLAWNVTREAQWGTLEQLFMSPFGFGRVMLGKTLTNLAEAFLWGTATLAFMLLVTGQSLALDPLTVLPLGVLAILPAVGVGFVFGGLAIRFKRIENAFQLVQFLFIGLISAPVGEYPLLKWLPLAQGSYLLRRAMEDGIPLWNLPADELGVLVLTAALYLGLGFAAFTYCQRWARREGVMGHY
;
A
#
# COMPACT_ATOMS: atom_id res chain seq x y z
N MET A 1 39.16 -36.21 6.98
CA MET A 1 38.16 -35.91 8.02
C MET A 1 38.32 -34.43 8.38
N SER A 2 37.78 -33.53 7.55
CA SER A 2 37.85 -32.08 7.73
C SER A 2 36.52 -31.58 8.25
N THR A 3 36.50 -31.24 9.53
CA THR A 3 35.39 -30.59 10.23
C THR A 3 35.21 -29.18 9.70
N VAL A 4 34.27 -28.99 8.77
CA VAL A 4 33.67 -27.68 8.52
C VAL A 4 32.49 -27.55 9.48
N THR A 5 32.78 -27.15 10.72
CA THR A 5 31.77 -26.53 11.59
C THR A 5 31.71 -25.06 11.24
N ASP A 6 31.12 -24.75 10.07
CA ASP A 6 30.56 -23.44 9.82
C ASP A 6 29.23 -23.40 10.58
N THR A 7 29.30 -23.09 11.88
CA THR A 7 28.09 -22.73 12.63
C THR A 7 27.61 -21.41 12.02
N GLY A 8 26.77 -21.52 10.98
CA GLY A 8 26.16 -20.41 10.27
C GLY A 8 25.32 -19.59 11.23
N THR A 9 25.95 -18.72 12.00
CA THR A 9 25.29 -17.68 12.77
C THR A 9 24.61 -16.79 11.75
N ILE A 10 23.30 -16.93 11.61
CA ILE A 10 22.51 -16.05 10.75
C ILE A 10 22.77 -14.63 11.25
N ASP A 11 23.45 -13.83 10.42
CA ASP A 11 23.66 -12.41 10.71
C ASP A 11 22.28 -11.77 10.85
N SER A 12 21.90 -11.47 12.09
CA SER A 12 20.65 -10.78 12.43
C SER A 12 20.84 -9.26 12.52
N GLY A 13 22.06 -8.79 12.24
CA GLY A 13 22.40 -7.38 12.14
C GLY A 13 21.86 -6.74 10.86
N LEU A 14 22.25 -5.47 10.66
CA LEU A 14 21.75 -4.64 9.57
C LEU A 14 22.05 -5.24 8.18
N ARG A 15 23.21 -5.87 8.01
CA ARG A 15 23.61 -6.52 6.74
C ARG A 15 22.74 -7.72 6.42
N GLY A 16 22.46 -8.58 7.40
CA GLY A 16 21.54 -9.70 7.22
C GLY A 16 20.11 -9.27 6.94
N TYR A 17 19.62 -8.21 7.59
CA TYR A 17 18.29 -7.66 7.31
C TYR A 17 18.19 -7.09 5.88
N LEU A 18 19.22 -6.37 5.41
CA LEU A 18 19.30 -5.93 4.01
C LEU A 18 19.34 -7.11 3.04
N GLY A 19 20.05 -8.19 3.38
CA GLY A 19 20.03 -9.44 2.64
C GLY A 19 18.64 -10.04 2.52
N PHE A 20 17.90 -10.09 3.64
CA PHE A 20 16.50 -10.53 3.66
C PHE A 20 15.61 -9.68 2.74
N LEU A 21 15.70 -8.35 2.81
CA LEU A 21 14.94 -7.45 1.94
C LEU A 21 15.24 -7.72 0.47
N ARG A 22 16.52 -7.86 0.12
CA ARG A 22 16.94 -8.16 -1.26
C ARG A 22 16.37 -9.48 -1.76
N GLN A 23 16.39 -10.54 -0.94
CA GLN A 23 15.83 -11.83 -1.34
C GLN A 23 14.30 -11.81 -1.42
N SER A 24 13.63 -11.09 -0.51
CA SER A 24 12.18 -10.86 -0.57
C SER A 24 11.77 -10.17 -1.87
N ALA A 25 12.48 -9.08 -2.23
CA ALA A 25 12.26 -8.37 -3.49
C ALA A 25 12.56 -9.25 -4.71
N ARG A 26 13.67 -10.01 -4.69
CA ARG A 26 14.01 -10.95 -5.77
C ARG A 26 12.95 -12.02 -5.96
N LYS A 27 12.48 -12.64 -4.86
CA LYS A 27 11.39 -13.62 -4.91
C LYS A 27 10.16 -13.01 -5.58
N ARG A 28 9.81 -11.77 -5.21
CA ARG A 28 8.66 -11.08 -5.79
C ARG A 28 8.82 -10.84 -7.28
N LEU A 29 9.96 -10.32 -7.72
CA LEU A 29 10.27 -10.12 -9.14
C LEU A 29 10.21 -11.42 -9.94
N VAL A 30 10.77 -12.50 -9.42
CA VAL A 30 10.71 -13.82 -10.08
C VAL A 30 9.27 -14.30 -10.24
N LEU A 31 8.41 -14.11 -9.23
CA LEU A 31 6.99 -14.45 -9.33
C LEU A 31 6.29 -13.62 -10.41
N LEU A 32 6.58 -12.32 -10.50
CA LEU A 32 5.98 -11.45 -11.53
C LEU A 32 6.31 -11.93 -12.95
N TRP A 33 7.56 -12.31 -13.19
CA TRP A 33 8.03 -12.84 -14.48
C TRP A 33 7.54 -14.25 -14.78
N ARG A 34 7.45 -15.11 -13.76
CA ARG A 34 7.06 -16.51 -13.93
C ARG A 34 5.57 -16.70 -14.10
N TYR A 35 4.76 -15.76 -13.61
CA TYR A 35 3.29 -15.78 -13.70
C TYR A 35 2.76 -14.57 -14.49
N PRO A 36 3.10 -14.44 -15.79
CA PRO A 36 2.77 -13.26 -16.59
C PRO A 36 1.26 -13.10 -16.75
N VAL A 37 0.50 -14.20 -16.87
CA VAL A 37 -0.97 -14.15 -16.95
C VAL A 37 -1.55 -13.49 -15.70
N ASN A 38 -1.11 -13.87 -14.50
CA ASN A 38 -1.60 -13.26 -13.25
C ASN A 38 -1.27 -11.76 -13.19
N THR A 39 -0.05 -11.39 -13.57
CA THR A 39 0.40 -10.00 -13.59
C THR A 39 -0.40 -9.16 -14.60
N LEU A 40 -0.57 -9.67 -15.82
CA LEU A 40 -1.33 -9.02 -16.88
C LEU A 40 -2.82 -8.96 -16.58
N SER A 41 -3.40 -9.99 -15.95
CA SER A 41 -4.79 -9.96 -15.50
C SER A 41 -4.99 -8.91 -14.41
N MET A 42 -4.08 -8.79 -13.44
CA MET A 42 -4.16 -7.77 -12.39
C MET A 42 -4.14 -6.35 -12.99
N LEU A 43 -3.21 -6.08 -13.90
CA LEU A 43 -3.16 -4.80 -14.61
C LEU A 43 -4.36 -4.59 -15.54
N GLY A 44 -4.76 -5.63 -16.27
CA GLY A 44 -5.91 -5.58 -17.16
C GLY A 44 -7.19 -5.23 -16.42
N THR A 45 -7.41 -5.80 -15.22
CA THR A 45 -8.54 -5.45 -14.36
C THR A 45 -8.47 -3.99 -13.93
N ILE A 46 -7.32 -3.50 -13.47
CA ILE A 46 -7.20 -2.09 -13.02
C ILE A 46 -7.40 -1.12 -14.20
N PHE A 47 -6.83 -1.42 -15.37
CA PHE A 47 -7.03 -0.61 -16.57
C PHE A 47 -8.50 -0.63 -17.02
N LEU A 48 -9.14 -1.80 -17.04
CA LEU A 48 -10.54 -1.93 -17.43
C LEU A 48 -11.45 -1.13 -16.50
N VAL A 49 -11.26 -1.21 -15.19
CA VAL A 49 -12.05 -0.43 -14.23
C VAL A 49 -11.86 1.07 -14.48
N PHE A 50 -10.63 1.52 -14.73
CA PHE A 50 -10.40 2.92 -15.10
C PHE A 50 -11.12 3.32 -16.39
N LEU A 51 -11.04 2.49 -17.45
CA LEU A 51 -11.72 2.76 -18.72
C LEU A 51 -13.24 2.87 -18.55
N VAL A 52 -13.84 1.99 -17.74
CA VAL A 52 -15.28 2.04 -17.43
C VAL A 52 -15.64 3.32 -16.69
N LEU A 53 -14.83 3.74 -15.71
CA LEU A 53 -15.06 4.99 -14.98
C LEU A 53 -14.90 6.22 -15.90
N PHE A 54 -13.84 6.25 -16.70
CA PHE A 54 -13.53 7.39 -17.57
C PHE A 54 -14.53 7.52 -18.72
N PHE A 55 -14.71 6.48 -19.54
CA PHE A 55 -15.64 6.53 -20.67
C PHE A 55 -17.11 6.51 -20.20
N GLY A 56 -17.41 5.81 -19.11
CA GLY A 56 -18.74 5.86 -18.50
C GLY A 56 -19.08 7.25 -17.98
N GLY A 57 -18.13 7.92 -17.31
CA GLY A 57 -18.26 9.31 -16.89
C GLY A 57 -18.46 10.25 -18.08
N GLN A 58 -17.65 10.12 -19.13
CA GLN A 58 -17.77 10.94 -20.34
C GLN A 58 -19.11 10.76 -21.05
N ALA A 59 -19.63 9.53 -21.11
CA ALA A 59 -20.91 9.25 -21.75
C ALA A 59 -22.12 9.79 -20.97
N LEU A 60 -22.06 9.76 -19.63
CA LEU A 60 -23.18 10.15 -18.76
C LEU A 60 -23.19 11.65 -18.42
N ALA A 61 -22.01 12.26 -18.25
CA ALA A 61 -21.88 13.65 -17.84
C ALA A 61 -20.65 14.32 -18.50
N PRO A 62 -20.69 14.59 -19.81
CA PRO A 62 -19.55 15.15 -20.55
C PRO A 62 -19.01 16.44 -19.92
N ALA A 63 -19.91 17.39 -19.62
CA ALA A 63 -19.54 18.69 -19.04
C ALA A 63 -18.89 18.57 -17.64
N ALA A 64 -19.29 17.58 -16.83
CA ALA A 64 -18.67 17.37 -15.53
C ALA A 64 -17.27 16.74 -15.65
N MET A 65 -17.02 15.97 -16.71
CA MET A 65 -15.73 15.29 -16.93
C MET A 65 -14.63 16.22 -17.42
N GLU A 66 -14.96 17.28 -18.17
CA GLU A 66 -13.97 18.24 -18.68
C GLU A 66 -13.11 18.82 -17.54
N ASP A 67 -13.73 19.21 -16.43
CA ASP A 67 -13.05 19.81 -15.28
C ASP A 67 -12.52 18.80 -14.24
N THR A 68 -13.04 17.56 -14.24
CA THR A 68 -12.76 16.58 -13.16
C THR A 68 -11.83 15.45 -13.57
N THR A 69 -11.41 15.38 -14.84
CA THR A 69 -10.55 14.29 -15.32
C THR A 69 -9.21 14.22 -14.59
N GLY A 70 -8.57 15.36 -14.28
CA GLY A 70 -7.33 15.39 -13.48
C GLY A 70 -7.53 14.75 -12.11
N GLY A 71 -8.62 15.13 -11.43
CA GLY A 71 -8.95 14.64 -10.10
C GLY A 71 -9.28 13.15 -10.11
N LEU A 72 -9.94 12.67 -11.18
CA LEU A 72 -10.17 11.25 -11.41
C LEU A 72 -8.86 10.48 -11.56
N VAL A 73 -7.90 10.97 -12.35
CA VAL A 73 -6.60 10.32 -12.56
C VAL A 73 -5.80 10.25 -11.25
N VAL A 74 -5.68 11.37 -10.52
CA VAL A 74 -4.93 11.40 -9.25
C VAL A 74 -5.62 10.57 -8.17
N GLY A 75 -6.95 10.69 -8.06
CA GLY A 75 -7.75 9.90 -7.11
C GLY A 75 -7.65 8.40 -7.39
N TYR A 76 -7.72 8.00 -8.67
CA TYR A 76 -7.58 6.61 -9.09
C TYR A 76 -6.16 6.07 -8.83
N LEU A 77 -5.13 6.88 -9.11
CA LEU A 77 -3.75 6.54 -8.78
C LEU A 77 -3.62 6.26 -7.28
N LEU A 78 -4.06 7.19 -6.44
CA LEU A 78 -3.94 7.02 -5.00
C LEU A 78 -4.75 5.83 -4.48
N TRP A 79 -5.94 5.60 -5.03
CA TRP A 79 -6.78 4.45 -4.71
C TRP A 79 -6.09 3.13 -5.06
N SER A 80 -5.52 3.02 -6.26
CA SER A 80 -4.79 1.82 -6.70
C SER A 80 -3.54 1.54 -5.85
N LEU A 81 -2.79 2.59 -5.49
CA LEU A 81 -1.64 2.51 -4.58
C LEU A 81 -2.08 2.08 -3.18
N ALA A 82 -3.14 2.69 -2.64
CA ALA A 82 -3.68 2.37 -1.32
C ALA A 82 -4.14 0.91 -1.26
N ILE A 83 -4.87 0.44 -2.29
CA ILE A 83 -5.31 -0.96 -2.41
C ILE A 83 -4.12 -1.92 -2.40
N SER A 84 -3.12 -1.64 -3.22
CA SER A 84 -1.93 -2.47 -3.34
C SER A 84 -1.17 -2.54 -2.01
N ALA A 85 -1.03 -1.40 -1.32
CA ALA A 85 -0.32 -1.28 -0.06
C ALA A 85 -1.02 -2.03 1.09
N TYR A 86 -2.33 -1.82 1.31
CA TYR A 86 -3.03 -2.48 2.42
C TYR A 86 -3.23 -3.98 2.14
N SER A 87 -3.65 -4.34 0.93
CA SER A 87 -4.02 -5.71 0.60
C SER A 87 -2.80 -6.60 0.52
N GLY A 88 -1.67 -6.09 0.00
CA GLY A 88 -0.43 -6.85 -0.10
C GLY A 88 0.05 -7.35 1.26
N LEU A 89 -0.06 -6.53 2.32
CA LEU A 89 0.31 -6.97 3.67
C LEU A 89 -0.68 -8.01 4.20
N ALA A 90 -1.97 -7.72 4.09
CA ALA A 90 -2.99 -8.57 4.67
C ALA A 90 -3.01 -9.96 4.00
N TRP A 91 -2.87 -10.02 2.66
CA TRP A 91 -2.67 -11.25 1.91
C TRP A 91 -1.38 -11.98 2.25
N ASN A 92 -0.28 -11.26 2.52
CA ASN A 92 0.96 -11.89 2.97
C ASN A 92 0.73 -12.65 4.27
N VAL A 93 0.01 -12.07 5.25
CA VAL A 93 -0.26 -12.76 6.52
C VAL A 93 -1.23 -13.92 6.32
N THR A 94 -2.32 -13.71 5.59
CA THR A 94 -3.31 -14.77 5.32
C THR A 94 -2.68 -15.98 4.64
N ARG A 95 -1.82 -15.79 3.63
CA ARG A 95 -1.15 -16.91 2.95
C ARG A 95 -0.20 -17.68 3.86
N GLU A 96 0.58 -16.98 4.68
CA GLU A 96 1.48 -17.65 5.64
C GLU A 96 0.68 -18.45 6.68
N ALA A 97 -0.51 -17.96 7.05
CA ALA A 97 -1.45 -18.70 7.90
C ALA A 97 -1.97 -19.95 7.20
N GLN A 98 -2.46 -19.81 5.98
CA GLN A 98 -3.00 -20.91 5.17
C GLN A 98 -1.96 -21.99 4.85
N TRP A 99 -0.69 -21.61 4.68
CA TRP A 99 0.40 -22.56 4.42
C TRP A 99 0.96 -23.22 5.68
N GLY A 100 0.49 -22.86 6.87
CA GLY A 100 1.02 -23.36 8.14
C GLY A 100 2.46 -22.90 8.43
N THR A 101 2.96 -21.88 7.71
CA THR A 101 4.33 -21.36 7.85
C THR A 101 4.44 -20.24 8.87
N LEU A 102 3.32 -19.81 9.48
CA LEU A 102 3.33 -18.78 10.53
C LEU A 102 4.28 -19.14 11.66
N GLU A 103 4.22 -20.36 12.19
CA GLU A 103 5.09 -20.77 13.30
C GLU A 103 6.58 -20.67 12.95
N GLN A 104 6.96 -21.12 11.75
CA GLN A 104 8.33 -21.00 11.24
C GLN A 104 8.75 -19.53 11.10
N LEU A 105 7.83 -18.66 10.68
CA LEU A 105 8.08 -17.23 10.54
C LEU A 105 8.23 -16.53 11.92
N PHE A 106 7.47 -16.98 12.92
CA PHE A 106 7.62 -16.52 14.31
C PHE A 106 8.93 -16.98 14.94
N MET A 107 9.43 -18.15 14.55
CA MET A 107 10.74 -18.68 14.96
C MET A 107 11.91 -18.07 14.18
N SER A 108 11.64 -17.20 13.19
CA SER A 108 12.71 -16.56 12.43
C SER A 108 13.60 -15.68 13.34
N PRO A 109 14.92 -15.66 13.11
CA PRO A 109 15.86 -14.90 13.95
C PRO A 109 15.66 -13.38 13.89
N PHE A 110 14.95 -12.88 12.87
CA PHE A 110 14.63 -11.45 12.73
C PHE A 110 13.36 -11.05 13.49
N GLY A 111 12.52 -12.00 13.90
CA GLY A 111 11.23 -11.76 14.52
C GLY A 111 10.15 -11.33 13.52
N PHE A 112 8.93 -11.85 13.72
CA PHE A 112 7.80 -11.69 12.81
C PHE A 112 7.46 -10.22 12.47
N GLY A 113 7.48 -9.32 13.46
CA GLY A 113 7.19 -7.89 13.23
C GLY A 113 8.17 -7.21 12.27
N ARG A 114 9.48 -7.45 12.42
CA ARG A 114 10.52 -6.88 11.53
C ARG A 114 10.42 -7.49 10.13
N VAL A 115 10.19 -8.79 10.03
CA VAL A 115 9.96 -9.46 8.75
C VAL A 115 8.76 -8.86 8.01
N MET A 116 7.67 -8.59 8.72
CA MET A 116 6.48 -7.99 8.12
C MET A 116 6.69 -6.54 7.70
N LEU A 117 7.42 -5.74 8.48
CA LEU A 117 7.86 -4.40 8.05
C LEU A 117 8.71 -4.48 6.77
N GLY A 118 9.64 -5.42 6.68
CA GLY A 118 10.45 -5.60 5.48
C GLY A 118 9.65 -6.02 4.25
N LYS A 119 8.68 -6.93 4.43
CA LYS A 119 7.72 -7.29 3.37
C LYS A 119 6.87 -6.08 2.95
N THR A 120 6.49 -5.22 3.90
CA THR A 120 5.75 -3.98 3.62
C THR A 120 6.52 -3.05 2.69
N LEU A 121 7.83 -2.86 2.93
CA LEU A 121 8.69 -2.05 2.06
C LEU A 121 8.75 -2.62 0.64
N THR A 122 8.83 -3.95 0.52
CA THR A 122 8.79 -4.62 -0.79
C THR A 122 7.45 -4.40 -1.49
N ASN A 123 6.34 -4.52 -0.76
CA ASN A 123 5.00 -4.29 -1.28
C ASN A 123 4.79 -2.83 -1.70
N LEU A 124 5.33 -1.87 -0.95
CA LEU A 124 5.28 -0.45 -1.31
C LEU A 124 6.03 -0.20 -2.62
N ALA A 125 7.25 -0.71 -2.77
CA ALA A 125 8.00 -0.57 -4.01
C ALA A 125 7.24 -1.15 -5.22
N GLU A 126 6.60 -2.31 -5.04
CA GLU A 126 5.73 -2.90 -6.06
C GLU A 126 4.48 -2.07 -6.34
N ALA A 127 3.83 -1.52 -5.30
CA ALA A 127 2.69 -0.63 -5.45
C ALA A 127 3.06 0.58 -6.31
N PHE A 128 4.21 1.22 -6.07
CA PHE A 128 4.69 2.33 -6.90
C PHE A 128 5.04 1.90 -8.33
N LEU A 129 5.62 0.72 -8.52
CA LEU A 129 5.90 0.19 -9.86
C LEU A 129 4.61 0.05 -10.68
N TRP A 130 3.59 -0.59 -10.11
CA TRP A 130 2.30 -0.77 -10.77
C TRP A 130 1.48 0.52 -10.86
N GLY A 131 1.56 1.37 -9.85
CA GLY A 131 0.93 2.69 -9.85
C GLY A 131 1.52 3.58 -10.94
N THR A 132 2.84 3.53 -11.18
CA THR A 132 3.48 4.26 -12.28
C THR A 132 3.02 3.74 -13.64
N ALA A 133 2.95 2.41 -13.82
CA ALA A 133 2.42 1.82 -15.05
C ALA A 133 0.95 2.21 -15.29
N THR A 134 0.15 2.23 -14.23
CA THR A 134 -1.26 2.63 -14.26
C THR A 134 -1.40 4.11 -14.59
N LEU A 135 -0.59 4.97 -13.97
CA LEU A 135 -0.58 6.40 -14.26
C LEU A 135 -0.21 6.67 -15.72
N ALA A 136 0.84 6.04 -16.23
CA ALA A 136 1.24 6.17 -17.63
C ALA A 136 0.10 5.78 -18.58
N PHE A 137 -0.59 4.66 -18.30
CA PHE A 137 -1.76 4.23 -19.06
C PHE A 137 -2.90 5.27 -19.00
N MET A 138 -3.23 5.79 -17.81
CA MET A 138 -4.29 6.77 -17.64
C MET A 138 -4.00 8.07 -18.38
N LEU A 139 -2.76 8.58 -18.32
CA LEU A 139 -2.37 9.80 -19.03
C LEU A 139 -2.44 9.62 -20.56
N LEU A 140 -2.06 8.45 -21.06
CA LEU A 140 -2.17 8.12 -22.48
C LEU A 140 -3.64 8.06 -22.95
N VAL A 141 -4.53 7.49 -22.14
CA VAL A 141 -5.96 7.38 -22.49
C VAL A 141 -6.69 8.71 -22.38
N THR A 142 -6.40 9.48 -21.33
CA THR A 142 -7.11 10.74 -21.03
C THR A 142 -6.56 11.94 -21.79
N GLY A 143 -5.32 11.88 -22.27
CA GLY A 143 -4.63 13.02 -22.88
C GLY A 143 -4.30 14.15 -21.88
N GLN A 144 -4.45 13.91 -20.58
CA GLN A 144 -4.17 14.91 -19.54
C GLN A 144 -2.68 15.16 -19.39
N SER A 145 -2.32 16.42 -19.18
CA SER A 145 -0.96 16.84 -18.81
C SER A 145 -0.90 17.11 -17.31
N LEU A 146 -0.29 16.21 -16.54
CA LEU A 146 -0.01 16.40 -15.12
C LEU A 146 1.47 16.71 -14.91
N ALA A 147 1.77 17.49 -13.88
CA ALA A 147 3.14 17.71 -13.43
C ALA A 147 3.66 16.43 -12.74
N LEU A 148 4.65 15.79 -13.37
CA LEU A 148 5.25 14.54 -12.89
C LEU A 148 6.68 14.79 -12.42
N ASP A 149 6.88 15.61 -11.40
CA ASP A 149 8.17 15.71 -10.73
C ASP A 149 8.36 14.52 -9.78
N PRO A 150 9.28 13.57 -10.06
CA PRO A 150 9.48 12.41 -9.19
C PRO A 150 9.92 12.77 -7.77
N LEU A 151 10.60 13.91 -7.60
CA LEU A 151 11.05 14.39 -6.28
C LEU A 151 9.89 14.89 -5.42
N THR A 152 8.77 15.25 -6.04
CA THR A 152 7.56 15.71 -5.35
C THR A 152 6.54 14.58 -5.22
N VAL A 153 6.22 13.91 -6.33
CA VAL A 153 5.16 12.89 -6.40
C VAL A 153 5.50 11.66 -5.56
N LEU A 154 6.77 11.22 -5.55
CA LEU A 154 7.14 9.98 -4.85
C LEU A 154 7.10 10.14 -3.32
N PRO A 155 7.70 11.18 -2.70
CA PRO A 155 7.57 11.38 -1.25
C PRO A 155 6.12 11.62 -0.80
N LEU A 156 5.36 12.46 -1.53
CA LEU A 156 3.95 12.70 -1.21
C LEU A 156 3.13 11.43 -1.34
N GLY A 157 3.30 10.67 -2.43
CA GLY A 157 2.62 9.41 -2.63
C GLY A 157 2.92 8.41 -1.51
N VAL A 158 4.19 8.30 -1.08
CA VAL A 158 4.58 7.37 0.00
C VAL A 158 3.87 7.77 1.30
N LEU A 159 3.95 9.04 1.68
CA LEU A 159 3.30 9.53 2.90
C LEU A 159 1.77 9.39 2.80
N ALA A 160 1.19 9.66 1.63
CA ALA A 160 -0.24 9.58 1.39
C ALA A 160 -0.79 8.17 1.62
N ILE A 161 -0.04 7.11 1.26
CA ILE A 161 -0.51 5.73 1.40
C ILE A 161 -0.09 5.04 2.72
N LEU A 162 0.76 5.64 3.53
CA LEU A 162 1.12 5.10 4.85
C LEU A 162 -0.09 4.84 5.77
N PRO A 163 -1.14 5.67 5.79
CA PRO A 163 -2.38 5.33 6.49
C PRO A 163 -3.03 4.03 6.01
N ALA A 164 -3.04 3.77 4.69
CA ALA A 164 -3.54 2.50 4.15
C ALA A 164 -2.65 1.31 4.54
N VAL A 165 -1.33 1.51 4.62
CA VAL A 165 -0.42 0.50 5.19
C VAL A 165 -0.77 0.20 6.66
N GLY A 166 -1.06 1.23 7.45
CA GLY A 166 -1.56 1.09 8.82
C GLY A 166 -2.82 0.24 8.91
N VAL A 167 -3.81 0.50 8.05
CA VAL A 167 -5.01 -0.34 7.90
C VAL A 167 -4.62 -1.77 7.53
N GLY A 168 -3.70 -1.95 6.58
CA GLY A 168 -3.13 -3.25 6.22
C GLY A 168 -2.60 -4.02 7.44
N PHE A 169 -1.87 -3.35 8.35
CA PHE A 169 -1.36 -3.95 9.59
C PHE A 169 -2.46 -4.39 10.55
N VAL A 170 -3.51 -3.58 10.73
CA VAL A 170 -4.69 -3.97 11.52
C VAL A 170 -5.27 -5.28 10.96
N PHE A 171 -5.52 -5.30 9.65
CA PHE A 171 -6.10 -6.46 8.98
C PHE A 171 -5.16 -7.67 8.96
N GLY A 172 -3.87 -7.48 8.78
CA GLY A 172 -2.88 -8.54 8.94
C GLY A 172 -2.92 -9.15 10.35
N GLY A 173 -3.16 -8.34 11.38
CA GLY A 173 -3.29 -8.83 12.75
C GLY A 173 -4.59 -9.62 12.96
N LEU A 174 -5.69 -9.12 12.42
CA LEU A 174 -6.97 -9.81 12.42
C LEU A 174 -6.92 -11.13 11.62
N ALA A 175 -6.13 -11.19 10.54
CA ALA A 175 -5.99 -12.38 9.69
C ALA A 175 -5.48 -13.58 10.48
N ILE A 176 -4.53 -13.33 11.39
CA ILE A 176 -3.95 -14.36 12.27
C ILE A 176 -5.04 -15.01 13.13
N ARG A 177 -6.04 -14.23 13.55
CA ARG A 177 -7.08 -14.70 14.49
C ARG A 177 -8.32 -15.27 13.81
N PHE A 178 -8.79 -14.60 12.77
CA PHE A 178 -10.09 -14.89 12.16
C PHE A 178 -10.01 -15.77 10.92
N LYS A 179 -8.80 -16.02 10.38
CA LYS A 179 -8.48 -16.89 9.22
C LYS A 179 -9.18 -16.56 7.88
N ARG A 180 -10.34 -15.90 7.90
CA ARG A 180 -11.15 -15.49 6.74
C ARG A 180 -11.65 -14.07 6.93
N ILE A 181 -10.96 -13.12 6.33
CA ILE A 181 -11.27 -11.68 6.41
C ILE A 181 -11.28 -11.01 5.03
N GLU A 182 -11.26 -11.81 3.97
CA GLU A 182 -11.17 -11.36 2.59
C GLU A 182 -12.35 -10.45 2.21
N ASN A 183 -13.55 -10.78 2.68
CA ASN A 183 -14.74 -9.95 2.45
C ASN A 183 -14.61 -8.59 3.15
N ALA A 184 -13.95 -8.52 4.31
CA ALA A 184 -13.72 -7.26 4.99
C ALA A 184 -12.73 -6.37 4.21
N PHE A 185 -11.75 -6.95 3.50
CA PHE A 185 -10.86 -6.19 2.62
C PHE A 185 -11.65 -5.50 1.51
N GLN A 186 -12.65 -6.18 0.93
CA GLN A 186 -13.48 -5.61 -0.12
C GLN A 186 -14.22 -4.34 0.34
N LEU A 187 -14.77 -4.34 1.55
CA LEU A 187 -15.44 -3.16 2.11
C LEU A 187 -14.49 -1.96 2.31
N VAL A 188 -13.25 -2.23 2.71
CA VAL A 188 -12.23 -1.18 2.90
C VAL A 188 -11.88 -0.50 1.57
N GLN A 189 -11.91 -1.22 0.45
CA GLN A 189 -11.65 -0.62 -0.87
C GLN A 189 -12.66 0.49 -1.20
N PHE A 190 -13.94 0.30 -0.86
CA PHE A 190 -14.97 1.31 -1.04
C PHE A 190 -14.83 2.46 -0.03
N LEU A 191 -14.47 2.16 1.21
CA LEU A 191 -14.16 3.18 2.21
C LEU A 191 -13.03 4.10 1.73
N PHE A 192 -11.99 3.55 1.12
CA PHE A 192 -10.87 4.33 0.57
C PHE A 192 -11.31 5.29 -0.54
N ILE A 193 -12.27 4.90 -1.38
CA ILE A 193 -12.84 5.83 -2.39
C ILE A 193 -13.44 7.05 -1.71
N GLY A 194 -14.28 6.84 -0.69
CA GLY A 194 -14.90 7.94 0.06
C GLY A 194 -13.89 8.83 0.78
N LEU A 195 -12.83 8.24 1.33
CA LEU A 195 -11.76 8.97 2.02
C LEU A 195 -10.88 9.79 1.08
N ILE A 196 -10.57 9.25 -0.10
CA ILE A 196 -9.75 9.93 -1.13
C ILE A 196 -10.52 11.10 -1.73
N SER A 197 -11.83 10.93 -1.94
CA SER A 197 -12.74 11.94 -2.48
C SER A 197 -13.23 12.96 -1.44
N ALA A 198 -12.69 12.93 -0.21
CA ALA A 198 -13.12 13.84 0.85
C ALA A 198 -12.82 15.31 0.48
N PRO A 199 -13.80 16.23 0.61
CA PRO A 199 -13.63 17.65 0.29
C PRO A 199 -12.86 18.39 1.40
N VAL A 200 -11.55 18.13 1.50
CA VAL A 200 -10.67 18.69 2.54
C VAL A 200 -10.62 20.23 2.50
N GLY A 201 -10.76 20.82 1.31
CA GLY A 201 -10.79 22.28 1.14
C GLY A 201 -12.04 22.95 1.72
N GLU A 202 -13.18 22.26 1.74
CA GLU A 202 -14.44 22.78 2.31
C GLU A 202 -14.53 22.50 3.81
N TYR A 203 -14.05 21.34 4.25
CA TYR A 203 -14.15 20.90 5.64
C TYR A 203 -12.77 20.60 6.23
N PRO A 204 -12.15 21.56 6.93
CA PRO A 204 -10.79 21.43 7.46
C PRO A 204 -10.59 20.30 8.47
N LEU A 205 -11.65 19.70 9.02
CA LEU A 205 -11.54 18.54 9.92
C LEU A 205 -11.25 17.24 9.15
N LEU A 206 -11.63 17.17 7.86
CA LEU A 206 -11.44 15.96 7.05
C LEU A 206 -9.98 15.69 6.73
N LYS A 207 -9.08 16.68 6.83
CA LYS A 207 -7.63 16.48 6.66
C LYS A 207 -7.02 15.45 7.60
N TRP A 208 -7.66 15.20 8.74
CA TRP A 208 -7.20 14.22 9.72
C TRP A 208 -7.60 12.78 9.36
N LEU A 209 -8.49 12.60 8.38
CA LEU A 209 -8.91 11.28 7.93
C LEU A 209 -7.77 10.57 7.17
N PRO A 210 -7.75 9.22 7.20
CA PRO A 210 -6.74 8.47 6.46
C PRO A 210 -6.90 8.74 4.96
N LEU A 211 -5.79 8.84 4.23
CA LEU A 211 -5.73 9.13 2.78
C LEU A 211 -6.19 10.53 2.34
N ALA A 212 -7.00 11.25 3.12
CA ALA A 212 -7.61 12.52 2.71
C ALA A 212 -6.60 13.66 2.50
N GLN A 213 -5.71 13.91 3.47
CA GLN A 213 -4.68 14.94 3.29
C GLN A 213 -3.69 14.58 2.16
N GLY A 214 -3.40 13.29 2.03
CA GLY A 214 -2.54 12.77 0.97
C GLY A 214 -3.15 12.96 -0.42
N SER A 215 -4.45 12.72 -0.59
CA SER A 215 -5.16 12.94 -1.85
C SER A 215 -5.18 14.42 -2.22
N TYR A 216 -5.47 15.29 -1.25
CA TYR A 216 -5.49 16.74 -1.45
C TYR A 216 -4.14 17.29 -1.91
N LEU A 217 -3.05 16.95 -1.21
CA LEU A 217 -1.72 17.45 -1.54
C LEU A 217 -1.15 16.86 -2.83
N LEU A 218 -1.38 15.57 -3.08
CA LEU A 218 -0.93 14.92 -4.31
C LEU A 218 -1.65 15.50 -5.52
N ARG A 219 -2.95 15.81 -5.37
CA ARG A 219 -3.73 16.47 -6.42
C ARG A 219 -3.20 17.86 -6.74
N ARG A 220 -2.95 18.72 -5.74
CA ARG A 220 -2.33 20.04 -5.96
C ARG A 220 -0.94 19.95 -6.59
N ALA A 221 -0.12 19.00 -6.15
CA ALA A 221 1.22 18.82 -6.72
C ALA A 221 1.17 18.39 -8.20
N MET A 222 0.24 17.50 -8.57
CA MET A 222 0.14 16.95 -9.93
C MET A 222 -0.69 17.83 -10.88
N GLU A 223 -1.75 18.49 -10.41
CA GLU A 223 -2.60 19.37 -11.22
C GLU A 223 -2.01 20.79 -11.32
N ASP A 224 -1.66 21.40 -10.18
CA ASP A 224 -1.18 22.78 -10.14
C ASP A 224 0.34 22.89 -10.37
N GLY A 225 1.05 21.76 -10.39
CA GLY A 225 2.51 21.71 -10.57
C GLY A 225 3.31 22.31 -9.41
N ILE A 226 2.72 22.37 -8.22
CA ILE A 226 3.38 22.93 -7.03
C ILE A 226 4.42 21.93 -6.52
N PRO A 227 5.71 22.29 -6.49
CA PRO A 227 6.74 21.38 -6.00
C PRO A 227 6.66 21.22 -4.47
N LEU A 228 7.21 20.11 -3.97
CA LEU A 228 7.15 19.73 -2.55
C LEU A 228 7.59 20.85 -1.60
N TRP A 229 8.65 21.58 -1.95
CA TRP A 229 9.22 22.66 -1.12
C TRP A 229 8.39 23.94 -1.12
N ASN A 230 7.44 24.10 -2.04
CA ASN A 230 6.52 25.24 -2.07
C ASN A 230 5.16 24.92 -1.43
N LEU A 231 4.93 23.69 -1.01
CA LEU A 231 3.69 23.33 -0.31
C LEU A 231 3.66 23.91 1.11
N PRO A 232 2.47 24.29 1.62
CA PRO A 232 2.34 24.84 2.97
C PRO A 232 2.87 23.85 4.03
N ALA A 233 3.72 24.35 4.93
CA ALA A 233 4.38 23.52 5.94
C ALA A 233 3.39 22.93 6.96
N ASP A 234 2.27 23.61 7.21
CA ASP A 234 1.18 23.13 8.06
C ASP A 234 0.45 21.94 7.41
N GLU A 235 0.16 22.02 6.11
CA GLU A 235 -0.47 20.93 5.35
C GLU A 235 0.45 19.70 5.25
N LEU A 236 1.75 19.92 5.02
CA LEU A 236 2.76 18.85 5.07
C LEU A 236 2.89 18.26 6.47
N GLY A 237 2.82 19.09 7.51
CA GLY A 237 2.84 18.64 8.90
C GLY A 237 1.67 17.71 9.22
N VAL A 238 0.46 18.04 8.76
CA VAL A 238 -0.72 17.16 8.88
C VAL A 238 -0.52 15.85 8.12
N LEU A 239 0.04 15.88 6.91
CA LEU A 239 0.31 14.68 6.13
C LEU A 239 1.29 13.74 6.85
N VAL A 240 2.41 14.29 7.35
CA VAL A 240 3.41 13.49 8.09
C VAL A 240 2.82 12.94 9.39
N LEU A 241 2.05 13.76 10.11
CA LEU A 241 1.44 13.36 11.37
C LEU A 241 0.39 12.25 11.18
N THR A 242 -0.50 12.39 10.20
CA THR A 242 -1.49 11.36 9.87
C THR A 242 -0.82 10.08 9.37
N ALA A 243 0.19 10.17 8.50
CA ALA A 243 0.98 9.04 8.05
C ALA A 243 1.63 8.26 9.22
N ALA A 244 2.31 8.98 10.12
CA ALA A 244 2.95 8.37 11.29
C ALA A 244 1.92 7.80 12.28
N LEU A 245 0.82 8.52 12.54
CA LEU A 245 -0.22 8.13 13.48
C LEU A 245 -0.93 6.85 13.03
N TYR A 246 -1.44 6.82 11.79
CA TYR A 246 -2.16 5.64 11.30
C TYR A 246 -1.25 4.42 11.11
N LEU A 247 -0.02 4.62 10.65
CA LEU A 247 0.98 3.54 10.57
C LEU A 247 1.31 3.00 11.96
N GLY A 248 1.57 3.89 12.93
CA GLY A 248 1.89 3.53 14.31
C GLY A 248 0.76 2.79 15.00
N LEU A 249 -0.48 3.29 14.88
CA LEU A 249 -1.68 2.63 15.41
C LEU A 249 -1.90 1.27 14.76
N GLY A 250 -1.75 1.18 13.44
CA GLY A 250 -1.89 -0.08 12.71
C GLY A 250 -0.87 -1.13 13.16
N PHE A 251 0.40 -0.73 13.27
CA PHE A 251 1.47 -1.60 13.75
C PHE A 251 1.27 -2.00 15.22
N ALA A 252 0.82 -1.07 16.08
CA ALA A 252 0.49 -1.38 17.47
C ALA A 252 -0.63 -2.44 17.55
N ALA A 253 -1.73 -2.25 16.80
CA ALA A 253 -2.81 -3.23 16.70
C ALA A 253 -2.32 -4.59 16.19
N PHE A 254 -1.43 -4.59 15.19
CA PHE A 254 -0.80 -5.81 14.68
C PHE A 254 -0.03 -6.57 15.76
N THR A 255 0.83 -5.87 16.51
CA THR A 255 1.60 -6.49 17.60
C THR A 255 0.71 -6.95 18.76
N TYR A 256 -0.38 -6.24 19.04
CA TYR A 256 -1.38 -6.64 20.02
C TYR A 256 -2.06 -7.96 19.62
N CYS A 257 -2.57 -8.04 18.38
CA CYS A 257 -3.20 -9.26 17.85
C CYS A 257 -2.25 -10.46 17.86
N GLN A 258 -0.96 -10.26 17.57
CA GLN A 258 0.05 -11.33 17.66
C GLN A 258 0.26 -11.83 19.08
N ARG A 259 0.35 -10.93 20.07
CA ARG A 259 0.49 -11.31 21.48
C ARG A 259 -0.75 -12.06 21.96
N TRP A 260 -1.92 -11.61 21.53
CA TRP A 260 -3.18 -12.26 21.84
C TRP A 260 -3.27 -13.66 21.22
N ALA A 261 -2.98 -13.81 19.93
CA ALA A 261 -2.97 -15.10 19.25
C ALA A 261 -1.98 -16.10 19.87
N ARG A 262 -0.82 -15.63 20.37
CA ARG A 262 0.15 -16.50 21.07
C ARG A 262 -0.40 -17.05 22.37
N ARG A 263 -1.12 -16.22 23.13
CA ARG A 263 -1.71 -16.63 24.41
C ARG A 263 -2.80 -17.68 24.25
N GLU A 264 -3.55 -17.61 23.16
CA GLU A 264 -4.66 -18.54 22.89
C GLU A 264 -4.23 -19.83 22.15
N GLY A 265 -2.95 -19.98 21.78
CA GLY A 265 -2.47 -21.20 21.10
C GLY A 265 -3.05 -21.43 19.69
N VAL A 266 -3.76 -20.44 19.12
CA VAL A 266 -4.46 -20.53 17.83
C VAL A 266 -3.54 -20.57 16.59
N MET A 267 -2.21 -20.64 16.77
CA MET A 267 -1.24 -20.65 15.68
C MET A 267 -1.02 -22.02 15.03
N GLY A 268 -1.10 -23.09 15.81
CA GLY A 268 -0.81 -24.46 15.35
C GLY A 268 -1.99 -25.19 14.72
N HIS A 269 -3.18 -24.60 14.80
CA HIS A 269 -4.38 -25.15 14.19
C HIS A 269 -4.75 -24.26 13.01
N TYR A 270 -4.30 -24.61 11.79
CA TYR A 270 -4.93 -24.12 10.56
C TYR A 270 -5.92 -25.12 10.01
#